data_AF-A0A3D2NP77-F1
#
_entry.id   AF-A0A3D2NP77-F1
#
_cell.length_a   1.000
_cell.length_b   1.000
_cell.length_c   1.000
_cell.angle_alpha   90.00
_cell.angle_beta   90.00
_cell.angle_gamma   90.00
#
_symmetry.space_group_name_H-M   'P 1'
#
loop_
_entity.id
_entity.type
_entity.pdbx_description
1 polymer ?
#
loop_
_entity_poly.entity_id
_entity_poly.type
_entity_poly.pdbx_seq_one_letter_code
_entity_poly.pdbx_strand_id
1 'polypeptide(L)'
;MKIFIYALIAVCAFPVVTFHESHGASAPTILISEIKLSGGTSHTTDEFIELYNPTKEAIEISGFRLVKITSSGNEYDLITSIEPITVQGFGFFLITHPDGYEGNVTPDVTYD
;
A
#
# COMPACT_ATOMS: atom_id res chain seq x y z
N MET A 1 -5.32 -66.67 30.87
CA MET A 1 -3.98 -66.11 31.14
C MET A 1 -3.47 -65.53 29.82
N LYS A 2 -3.55 -64.21 29.63
CA LYS A 2 -3.12 -63.52 28.40
C LYS A 2 -1.87 -62.72 28.74
N ILE A 3 -0.74 -63.06 28.12
CA ILE A 3 0.53 -62.35 28.25
C ILE A 3 0.59 -61.32 27.12
N PHE A 4 0.84 -60.05 27.45
CA PHE A 4 1.02 -58.99 26.46
C PHE A 4 2.48 -58.56 26.49
N ILE A 5 3.16 -58.77 25.37
CA ILE A 5 4.54 -58.35 25.11
C ILE A 5 4.47 -56.88 24.66
N TYR A 6 5.07 -55.98 25.42
CA TYR A 6 5.23 -54.59 25.00
C TYR A 6 6.53 -54.45 24.20
N ALA A 7 6.40 -54.20 22.90
CA ALA A 7 7.51 -53.78 22.06
C ALA A 7 7.79 -52.30 22.31
N LEU A 8 9.00 -51.99 22.79
CA LEU A 8 9.49 -50.63 22.96
C LEU A 8 9.87 -50.06 21.59
N ILE A 9 8.98 -49.29 20.97
CA ILE A 9 9.32 -48.50 19.78
C ILE A 9 10.03 -47.24 20.27
N ALA A 10 11.35 -47.22 20.12
CA ALA A 10 12.14 -46.00 20.29
C ALA A 10 11.75 -45.01 19.19
N VAL A 11 10.93 -44.02 19.52
CA VAL A 11 10.68 -42.87 18.65
C VAL A 11 11.94 -42.01 18.69
N CYS A 12 12.80 -42.16 17.68
CA CYS A 12 13.86 -41.19 17.43
C CYS A 12 13.18 -39.85 17.12
N ALA A 13 13.24 -38.92 18.07
CA ALA A 13 12.81 -37.54 17.88
C ALA A 13 13.77 -36.86 16.90
N PHE A 14 13.46 -36.94 15.61
CA PHE A 14 14.08 -36.06 14.63
C PHE A 14 13.49 -34.66 14.88
N PRO A 15 14.30 -33.65 15.21
CA PRO A 15 13.80 -32.29 15.27
C PRO A 15 13.29 -31.95 13.87
N VAL A 16 11.98 -31.70 13.77
CA VAL A 16 11.40 -31.15 12.55
C VAL A 16 11.96 -29.75 12.41
N VAL A 17 12.99 -29.59 11.59
CA VAL A 17 13.48 -28.28 11.18
C VAL A 17 12.48 -27.75 10.17
N THR A 18 11.65 -26.80 10.58
CA THR A 18 10.77 -26.08 9.66
C THR A 18 11.61 -25.09 8.88
N PHE A 19 11.91 -25.39 7.62
CA PHE A 19 12.42 -24.40 6.69
C PHE A 19 11.28 -23.42 6.39
N HIS A 20 11.38 -22.19 6.91
CA HIS A 20 10.55 -21.11 6.41
C HIS A 20 11.17 -20.65 5.10
N GLU A 21 10.49 -20.92 3.99
CA GLU A 21 10.83 -20.26 2.74
C GLU A 21 10.58 -18.77 2.93
N SER A 22 11.65 -18.00 3.16
CA SER A 22 11.61 -16.57 2.90
C SER A 22 11.47 -16.40 1.40
N HIS A 23 10.25 -16.49 0.90
CA HIS A 23 9.92 -15.84 -0.34
C HIS A 23 10.35 -14.40 -0.15
N GLY A 24 11.32 -13.95 -0.95
CA GLY A 24 11.62 -12.53 -1.07
C GLY A 24 10.41 -11.84 -1.67
N ALA A 25 9.34 -11.73 -0.89
CA ALA A 25 8.19 -10.93 -1.23
C ALA A 25 8.72 -9.51 -1.29
N SER A 26 8.65 -8.91 -2.47
CA SER A 26 8.69 -7.45 -2.57
C SER A 26 7.73 -6.92 -1.49
N ALA A 27 8.19 -5.97 -0.68
CA ALA A 27 7.30 -5.30 0.25
C ALA A 27 6.02 -4.88 -0.50
N PRO A 28 4.83 -5.02 0.08
CA PRO A 28 3.61 -4.63 -0.58
C PRO A 28 3.71 -3.14 -0.95
N THR A 29 3.62 -2.85 -2.25
CA THR A 29 3.88 -1.52 -2.79
C THR A 29 2.56 -0.88 -3.18
N ILE A 30 2.27 0.30 -2.63
CA ILE A 30 1.21 1.16 -3.13
C ILE A 30 1.58 1.66 -4.53
N LEU A 31 0.64 1.67 -5.46
CA LEU A 31 0.85 2.16 -6.82
C LEU A 31 0.23 3.52 -7.00
N ILE A 32 0.78 4.35 -7.89
CA ILE A 32 0.04 5.49 -8.45
C ILE A 32 -0.76 4.94 -9.63
N SER A 33 -2.08 4.87 -9.51
CA SER A 33 -2.97 4.34 -10.56
C SER A 33 -3.35 5.39 -11.59
N GLU A 34 -3.56 6.64 -11.15
CA GLU A 34 -3.95 7.74 -12.02
C GLU A 34 -3.32 9.07 -11.60
N ILE A 35 -3.04 9.92 -12.59
CA ILE A 35 -2.59 11.29 -12.40
C ILE A 35 -3.36 12.17 -13.38
N LYS A 36 -3.99 13.22 -12.87
CA LYS A 36 -4.54 14.32 -13.66
C LYS A 36 -3.84 15.62 -13.28
N LEU A 37 -3.31 16.30 -14.30
CA LEU A 37 -2.53 17.54 -14.12
C LEU A 37 -3.33 18.81 -14.45
N SER A 38 -4.53 18.68 -15.01
CA SER A 38 -5.48 19.77 -15.27
C SER A 38 -6.75 19.21 -15.92
N GLY A 39 -7.89 19.88 -15.74
CA GLY A 39 -9.12 19.70 -16.51
C GLY A 39 -9.15 20.44 -17.86
N GLY A 40 -8.09 21.17 -18.21
CA GLY A 40 -7.98 21.98 -19.43
C GLY A 40 -8.10 23.48 -19.18
N THR A 41 -8.36 24.24 -20.24
CA THR A 41 -8.44 25.71 -20.19
C THR A 41 -9.49 26.17 -19.18
N SER A 42 -9.10 27.00 -18.22
CA SER A 42 -9.92 27.48 -17.09
C SER A 42 -10.16 26.48 -15.95
N HIS A 43 -9.64 25.25 -16.06
CA HIS A 43 -9.75 24.18 -15.08
C HIS A 43 -8.34 23.73 -14.65
N THR A 44 -7.46 24.70 -14.41
CA THR A 44 -6.02 24.45 -14.19
C THR A 44 -5.72 23.76 -12.87
N THR A 45 -6.66 23.82 -11.92
CA THR A 45 -6.56 23.20 -10.58
C THR A 45 -7.35 21.90 -10.47
N ASP A 46 -8.00 21.45 -11.55
CA ASP A 46 -8.64 20.13 -11.63
C ASP A 46 -7.56 19.05 -11.79
N GLU A 47 -6.85 18.85 -10.69
CA GLU A 47 -5.68 18.02 -10.50
C GLU A 47 -5.98 16.96 -9.43
N PHE A 48 -5.54 15.73 -9.68
CA PHE A 48 -5.58 14.68 -8.66
C PHE A 48 -4.52 13.60 -8.90
N ILE A 49 -4.24 12.88 -7.82
CA ILE A 49 -3.42 11.67 -7.80
C ILE A 49 -4.24 10.59 -7.11
N GLU A 50 -4.34 9.43 -7.74
CA GLU A 50 -4.96 8.24 -7.14
C GLU A 50 -3.87 7.23 -6.79
N LEU A 51 -3.88 6.79 -5.54
CA LEU A 51 -3.07 5.66 -5.09
C LEU A 51 -3.94 4.40 -5.04
N TYR A 52 -3.37 3.27 -5.41
CA TYR A 52 -4.05 1.97 -5.44
C TYR A 52 -3.24 0.91 -4.70
N ASN A 53 -3.91 0.14 -3.85
CA ASN A 53 -3.34 -1.05 -3.23
C ASN A 53 -3.66 -2.29 -4.08
N PRO A 54 -2.70 -2.84 -4.86
CA PRO A 54 -2.96 -4.01 -5.71
C PRO A 54 -3.00 -5.34 -4.93
N THR A 55 -2.75 -5.31 -3.62
CA THR A 55 -2.68 -6.51 -2.78
C THR A 55 -4.02 -6.81 -2.13
N LYS A 56 -4.15 -8.02 -1.57
CA LYS A 56 -5.33 -8.42 -0.79
C LYS A 56 -5.31 -7.88 0.63
N GLU A 57 -4.14 -7.55 1.13
CA GLU A 57 -3.92 -7.09 2.50
C GLU A 57 -3.98 -5.57 2.55
N ALA A 58 -4.27 -5.02 3.73
CA ALA A 58 -4.25 -3.59 3.92
C ALA A 58 -2.79 -3.07 3.98
N ILE A 59 -2.51 -1.92 3.36
CA ILE A 59 -1.19 -1.27 3.37
C ILE A 59 -1.30 0.02 4.16
N GLU A 60 -0.47 0.17 5.20
CA GLU A 60 -0.32 1.44 5.91
C GLU A 60 0.50 2.40 5.04
N ILE A 61 -0.04 3.60 4.81
CA ILE A 61 0.65 4.67 4.06
C ILE A 61 0.86 5.94 4.92
N SER A 62 0.61 5.85 6.23
CA SER A 62 0.92 6.93 7.17
C SER A 62 2.37 7.38 7.02
N GLY A 63 2.61 8.68 7.05
CA GLY A 63 3.97 9.21 6.92
C GLY A 63 4.52 9.23 5.50
N PHE A 64 3.80 8.72 4.50
CA PHE A 64 4.23 8.83 3.11
C PHE A 64 4.27 10.29 2.68
N ARG A 65 5.23 10.60 1.81
CA ARG A 65 5.42 11.93 1.21
C ARG A 65 5.08 11.88 -0.26
N LEU A 66 4.27 12.83 -0.74
CA LEU A 66 3.99 13.00 -2.16
C LEU A 66 4.80 14.17 -2.70
N VAL A 67 5.71 13.88 -3.64
CA VAL A 67 6.63 14.87 -4.19
C VAL A 67 6.38 15.04 -5.69
N LYS A 68 6.16 16.28 -6.12
CA LYS A 68 6.15 16.67 -7.53
C LYS A 68 7.55 17.10 -7.93
N ILE A 69 8.08 16.48 -8.98
CA ILE A 69 9.41 16.81 -9.52
C ILE A 69 9.23 17.44 -10.90
N THR A 70 9.79 18.63 -11.11
CA THR A 70 9.75 19.30 -12.42
C THR A 70 10.79 18.72 -13.37
N SER A 71 10.65 19.02 -14.67
CA SER A 71 11.65 18.64 -15.68
C SER A 71 13.05 19.23 -15.42
N SER A 72 13.12 20.33 -14.67
CA SER A 72 14.38 20.93 -14.21
C SER A 72 14.96 20.28 -12.94
N GLY A 73 14.30 19.27 -12.37
CA GLY A 73 14.71 18.56 -11.17
C GLY A 73 14.37 19.26 -9.85
N ASN A 74 13.51 20.29 -9.86
CA ASN A 74 13.05 20.91 -8.62
C ASN A 74 11.98 20.03 -7.98
N GLU A 75 12.13 19.76 -6.69
CA GLU A 75 11.17 19.02 -5.88
C GLU A 75 10.21 19.97 -5.17
N TYR A 76 8.94 19.59 -5.14
CA TYR A 76 7.87 20.28 -4.41
C TYR A 76 7.08 19.24 -3.63
N ASP A 77 7.03 19.35 -2.31
CA ASP A 77 6.17 18.52 -1.49
C ASP A 77 4.72 18.95 -1.70
N LEU A 78 3.90 18.08 -2.30
CA LEU A 78 2.44 18.24 -2.34
C LEU A 78 1.84 17.79 -1.01
N ILE A 79 2.34 16.67 -0.47
CA ILE A 79 1.99 16.21 0.87
C ILE A 79 3.28 15.90 1.60
N THR A 80 3.56 16.62 2.69
CA THR A 80 4.74 16.39 3.52
C THR A 80 4.64 15.12 4.35
N SER A 81 3.42 14.77 4.78
CA SER A 81 3.14 13.55 5.54
C SER A 81 1.65 13.22 5.43
N ILE A 82 1.30 12.02 4.96
CA ILE A 82 -0.07 11.53 5.01
C ILE A 82 -0.40 11.18 6.47
N GLU A 83 -1.51 11.73 6.98
CA GLU A 83 -2.04 11.42 8.31
C GLU A 83 -2.27 9.90 8.48
N PRO A 84 -2.31 9.38 9.72
CA PRO A 84 -2.40 7.94 9.95
C PRO A 84 -3.55 7.26 9.20
N ILE A 85 -3.21 6.41 8.21
CA ILE A 85 -4.20 5.73 7.36
C ILE A 85 -3.68 4.42 6.76
N THR A 86 -4.63 3.52 6.52
CA THR A 86 -4.41 2.25 5.85
C THR A 86 -5.33 2.12 4.64
N VAL A 87 -4.75 1.88 3.46
CA VAL A 87 -5.50 1.58 2.25
C VAL A 87 -5.82 0.08 2.24
N GLN A 88 -7.10 -0.27 2.28
CA GLN A 88 -7.54 -1.67 2.24
C GLN A 88 -7.09 -2.38 0.96
N GLY A 89 -7.08 -3.72 0.97
CA GLY A 89 -6.75 -4.50 -0.21
C GLY A 89 -7.68 -4.15 -1.38
N PHE A 90 -7.11 -3.92 -2.56
CA PHE A 90 -7.80 -3.42 -3.75
C PHE A 90 -8.49 -2.05 -3.57
N GLY A 91 -8.14 -1.33 -2.49
CA GLY A 91 -8.65 0.01 -2.20
C GLY A 91 -7.87 1.11 -2.90
N PHE A 92 -8.50 2.28 -2.95
CA PHE A 92 -7.96 3.51 -3.52
C PHE A 92 -7.79 4.57 -2.45
N PHE A 93 -6.89 5.52 -2.69
CA PHE A 93 -6.71 6.71 -1.88
C PHE A 93 -6.55 7.92 -2.79
N LEU A 94 -7.51 8.82 -2.76
CA LEU A 94 -7.64 9.94 -3.68
C LEU A 94 -7.12 11.24 -3.06
N ILE A 95 -6.13 11.84 -3.72
CA ILE A 95 -5.46 13.08 -3.34
C ILE A 95 -5.82 14.15 -4.36
N THR A 96 -6.36 15.30 -3.93
CA THR A 96 -6.81 16.35 -4.87
C THR A 96 -6.35 17.76 -4.49
N HIS A 97 -6.45 18.69 -5.44
CA HIS A 97 -6.42 20.12 -5.13
C HIS A 97 -7.63 20.49 -4.25
N PRO A 98 -7.51 21.40 -3.27
CA PRO A 98 -8.57 21.70 -2.29
C PRO A 98 -9.83 22.28 -2.93
N ASP A 99 -9.66 23.21 -3.87
CA ASP A 99 -10.78 23.93 -4.49
C ASP A 99 -11.02 23.58 -5.97
N GLY A 100 -10.18 22.72 -6.55
CA GLY A 100 -10.08 22.58 -8.00
C GLY A 100 -10.65 21.29 -8.57
N TYR A 101 -10.89 20.29 -7.72
CA TYR A 101 -11.32 18.97 -8.15
C TYR A 101 -12.77 18.96 -8.65
N GLU A 102 -12.98 18.47 -9.87
CA GLU A 102 -14.30 18.44 -10.51
C GLU A 102 -14.92 17.03 -10.61
N GLY A 103 -14.28 16.03 -10.00
CA GLY A 103 -14.80 14.67 -9.99
C GLY A 103 -15.91 14.45 -8.96
N ASN A 104 -16.57 13.29 -9.07
CA ASN A 104 -17.72 12.93 -8.23
C ASN A 104 -17.37 12.07 -7.00
N VAL A 105 -16.09 11.75 -6.80
CA VAL A 105 -15.61 10.96 -5.67
C VAL A 105 -15.15 11.91 -4.57
N THR A 106 -15.55 11.67 -3.32
CA THR A 106 -15.05 12.48 -2.20
C THR A 106 -13.56 12.23 -2.02
N PRO A 107 -12.69 13.26 -2.03
CA PRO A 107 -11.26 13.10 -1.77
C PRO A 107 -11.01 12.53 -0.38
N ASP A 108 -9.99 11.66 -0.26
CA ASP A 108 -9.51 11.22 1.05
C ASP A 108 -8.64 12.29 1.70
N VAL A 109 -7.89 13.04 0.89
CA VAL A 109 -7.07 14.18 1.34
C VAL A 109 -6.94 15.22 0.24
N THR A 110 -6.74 16.47 0.65
CA THR A 110 -6.36 17.58 -0.22
C THR A 110 -4.94 18.02 0.10
N TYR A 111 -4.15 18.39 -0.92
CA TYR A 111 -2.84 19.01 -0.70
C TYR A 111 -2.95 20.54 -0.59
N ASP A 112 -1.92 21.20 -0.05
CA ASP A 112 -1.81 22.66 0.04
C ASP A 112 -1.08 23.28 -1.16
#